data_AF-A0A444JZX3-F1
#
_entry.id   AF-A0A444JZX3-F1
#
_cell.length_a   1.000
_cell.length_b   1.000
_cell.length_c   1.000
_cell.angle_alpha   90.00
_cell.angle_beta   90.00
_cell.angle_gamma   90.00
#
_symmetry.space_group_name_H-M   'P 1'
#
loop_
_entity.id
_entity.type
_entity.pdbx_description
1 polymer ?
#
loop_
_entity_poly.entity_id
_entity_poly.type
_entity_poly.pdbx_seq_one_letter_code
_entity_poly.pdbx_strand_id
1 'polypeptide(L)'
;HGSACENYADIEIPIYAVGGWVDGYPNPIFRLLERLPGKRKGLIGPWGHKYPHFAMPGPRIGFLQECLRWWDQYLKGIDTGIEDEPMLRAWIQQPARPAPIYDERPGRWVAEPCWPGPGLKERVLHLAPYRLSETKGKDEVKTICSPQTAGLSSGAWCGYGTMPTQPVDQRTEEGNALIFETEPLTEAVEILGFPEFEVTLASDKPTALLSATLSQVFPDGAASRVSYGILNLS
;
A
#
# COMPACT_ATOMS: atom_id res chain seq x y z
N HIS A 1 15.17 1.85 0.82
CA HIS A 1 16.05 1.77 2.00
C HIS A 1 15.24 1.20 3.16
N GLY A 2 15.68 0.09 3.76
CA GLY A 2 14.99 -0.59 4.89
C GLY A 2 14.31 -1.93 4.54
N SER A 3 15.04 -2.91 4.01
CA SER A 3 14.65 -4.33 3.88
C SER A 3 15.82 -5.12 3.31
N ALA A 4 15.87 -6.44 3.53
CA ALA A 4 16.74 -7.33 2.76
C ALA A 4 16.54 -7.07 1.26
N CYS A 5 17.62 -6.91 0.50
CA CYS A 5 17.57 -6.62 -0.93
C CYS A 5 18.75 -7.15 -1.75
N GLU A 6 19.74 -7.77 -1.10
CA GLU A 6 20.97 -8.23 -1.73
C GLU A 6 20.82 -9.70 -2.12
N ASN A 7 21.03 -10.62 -1.17
CA ASN A 7 20.91 -12.05 -1.39
C ASN A 7 19.92 -12.69 -0.43
N TYR A 8 18.72 -12.99 -0.92
CA TYR A 8 17.69 -13.68 -0.14
C TYR A 8 18.03 -15.14 0.14
N ALA A 9 18.93 -15.74 -0.65
CA ALA A 9 19.31 -17.14 -0.49
C ALA A 9 20.11 -17.40 0.80
N ASP A 10 20.79 -16.38 1.34
CA ASP A 10 21.57 -16.49 2.58
C ASP A 10 20.67 -16.44 3.83
N ILE A 11 19.37 -16.21 3.68
CA ILE A 11 18.40 -16.17 4.78
C ILE A 11 17.76 -17.56 4.92
N GLU A 12 18.33 -18.35 5.82
CA GLU A 12 17.90 -19.73 6.09
C GLU A 12 16.89 -19.85 7.25
N ILE A 13 16.70 -18.78 8.03
CA ILE A 13 15.80 -18.77 9.17
C ILE A 13 14.34 -18.54 8.76
N PRO A 14 13.36 -19.07 9.51
CA PRO A 14 11.96 -18.72 9.36
C PRO A 14 11.73 -17.22 9.60
N ILE A 15 10.94 -16.56 8.74
CA ILE A 15 10.60 -15.13 8.86
C ILE A 15 9.08 -14.91 8.99
N TYR A 16 8.65 -14.18 10.03
CA TYR A 16 7.30 -13.63 10.11
C TYR A 16 7.35 -12.11 10.01
N ALA A 17 7.02 -11.59 8.83
CA ALA A 17 7.07 -10.17 8.52
C ALA A 17 5.71 -9.51 8.83
N VAL A 18 5.71 -8.48 9.67
CA VAL A 18 4.49 -7.82 10.14
C VAL A 18 4.58 -6.31 9.95
N GLY A 19 3.50 -5.70 9.47
CA GLY A 19 3.46 -4.26 9.20
C GLY A 19 2.02 -3.76 8.99
N GLY A 20 1.88 -2.53 8.51
CA GLY A 20 0.57 -1.93 8.29
C GLY A 20 0.51 -0.96 7.11
N TRP A 21 -0.70 -0.67 6.64
CA TRP A 21 -0.93 0.18 5.46
C TRP A 21 -0.63 1.66 5.68
N VAL A 22 -0.67 2.13 6.92
CA VAL A 22 -0.40 3.54 7.28
C VAL A 22 1.08 3.73 7.65
N ASP A 23 1.84 2.64 7.69
CA ASP A 23 3.28 2.62 7.89
C ASP A 23 4.04 3.24 6.71
N GLY A 24 5.25 3.76 6.94
CA GLY A 24 6.14 4.24 5.86
C GLY A 24 6.80 3.11 5.05
N TYR A 25 6.70 1.86 5.51
CA TYR A 25 7.32 0.67 4.94
C TYR A 25 6.33 -0.48 4.70
N PRO A 26 5.28 -0.30 3.88
CA PRO A 26 4.36 -1.40 3.55
C PRO A 26 4.97 -2.41 2.56
N ASN A 27 5.94 -1.98 1.74
CA ASN A 27 6.47 -2.76 0.62
C ASN A 27 7.46 -3.90 0.95
N PRO A 28 8.26 -3.88 2.02
CA PRO A 28 9.15 -4.98 2.37
C PRO A 28 8.46 -6.35 2.49
N ILE A 29 7.25 -6.42 3.07
CA ILE A 29 6.59 -7.70 3.40
C ILE A 29 6.38 -8.53 2.14
N PHE A 30 5.71 -7.98 1.13
CA PHE A 30 5.45 -8.70 -0.11
C PHE A 30 6.74 -9.10 -0.84
N ARG A 31 7.79 -8.25 -0.84
CA ARG A 31 9.09 -8.60 -1.45
C ARG A 31 9.76 -9.76 -0.71
N LEU A 32 9.66 -9.81 0.62
CA LEU A 32 10.17 -10.92 1.43
C LEU A 32 9.38 -12.21 1.14
N LEU A 33 8.05 -12.12 1.05
CA LEU A 33 7.21 -13.27 0.74
C LEU A 33 7.44 -13.81 -0.68
N GLU A 34 7.74 -12.94 -1.64
CA GLU A 34 8.05 -13.36 -3.00
C GLU A 34 9.43 -14.02 -3.09
N ARG A 35 10.45 -13.44 -2.43
CA ARG A 35 11.87 -13.74 -2.74
C ARG A 35 12.60 -14.63 -1.73
N LEU A 36 12.17 -14.70 -0.47
CA LEU A 36 12.82 -15.61 0.48
C LEU A 36 12.62 -17.07 0.01
N PRO A 37 13.57 -17.98 0.19
CA PRO A 37 13.39 -19.38 -0.20
C PRO A 37 12.67 -20.22 0.88
N GLY A 38 12.87 -19.86 2.17
CA GLY A 38 12.43 -20.65 3.32
C GLY A 38 11.02 -20.35 3.82
N LYS A 39 10.75 -20.82 5.04
CA LYS A 39 9.49 -20.63 5.78
C LYS A 39 9.26 -19.14 6.02
N ARG A 40 8.12 -18.63 5.55
CA ARG A 40 7.81 -17.21 5.61
C ARG A 40 6.32 -16.95 5.76
N LYS A 41 5.98 -15.96 6.58
CA LYS A 41 4.61 -15.47 6.76
C LYS A 41 4.57 -13.95 6.73
N GLY A 42 3.45 -13.40 6.29
CA GLY A 42 3.18 -11.97 6.24
C GLY A 42 1.89 -11.64 6.97
N LEU A 43 1.90 -10.53 7.72
CA LEU A 43 0.73 -9.98 8.36
C LEU A 43 0.68 -8.47 8.13
N ILE A 44 -0.37 -7.99 7.45
CA ILE A 44 -0.54 -6.57 7.16
C ILE A 44 -1.89 -6.08 7.68
N GLY A 45 -1.87 -5.20 8.68
CA GLY A 45 -3.08 -4.56 9.20
C GLY A 45 -3.25 -3.12 8.72
N PRO A 46 -4.28 -2.40 9.20
CA PRO A 46 -4.48 -0.98 8.89
C PRO A 46 -3.53 -0.03 9.65
N TRP A 47 -2.58 -0.58 10.39
CA TRP A 47 -1.81 0.12 11.40
C TRP A 47 -0.80 1.12 10.83
N GLY A 48 -0.48 2.15 11.61
CA GLY A 48 0.71 2.98 11.43
C GLY A 48 1.96 2.33 12.04
N HIS A 49 3.03 3.10 12.19
CA HIS A 49 4.38 2.65 12.56
C HIS A 49 4.55 2.27 14.04
N LYS A 50 3.78 1.27 14.48
CA LYS A 50 3.68 0.74 15.84
C LYS A 50 3.28 -0.73 15.84
N TYR A 51 3.41 -1.41 16.99
CA TYR A 51 3.02 -2.82 17.08
C TYR A 51 1.50 -3.02 17.01
N PRO A 52 1.01 -4.08 16.34
CA PRO A 52 -0.42 -4.27 16.05
C PRO A 52 -1.38 -4.34 17.25
N HIS A 53 -0.88 -4.56 18.47
CA HIS A 53 -1.68 -4.62 19.70
C HIS A 53 -1.95 -3.25 20.33
N PHE A 54 -1.27 -2.18 19.89
CA PHE A 54 -1.55 -0.80 20.33
C PHE A 54 -1.47 0.24 19.21
N ALA A 55 -1.14 -0.17 17.98
CA ALA A 55 -1.11 0.72 16.84
C ALA A 55 -2.49 1.24 16.47
N MET A 56 -2.48 2.41 15.83
CA MET A 56 -3.66 3.08 15.29
C MET A 56 -3.43 3.33 13.80
N PRO A 57 -4.49 3.38 12.99
CA PRO A 57 -5.87 3.04 13.35
C PRO A 57 -6.05 1.54 13.63
N GLY A 58 -7.11 1.20 14.35
CA GLY A 58 -7.55 -0.18 14.51
C GLY A 58 -8.18 -0.79 13.25
N PRO A 59 -8.68 -2.03 13.31
CA PRO A 59 -8.70 -2.87 14.51
C PRO A 59 -7.31 -3.35 14.94
N ARG A 60 -7.10 -3.37 16.26
CA ARG A 60 -5.92 -3.99 16.89
C ARG A 60 -6.13 -5.49 16.98
N ILE A 61 -5.02 -6.23 17.08
CA ILE A 61 -5.05 -7.69 17.25
C ILE A 61 -4.22 -8.11 18.46
N GLY A 62 -4.39 -9.38 18.87
CA GLY A 62 -3.50 -10.04 19.80
C GLY A 62 -2.11 -10.32 19.21
N PHE A 63 -1.32 -9.28 18.96
CA PHE A 63 0.00 -9.41 18.34
C PHE A 63 0.95 -10.28 19.17
N LEU A 64 0.92 -10.13 20.49
CA LEU A 64 1.80 -10.89 21.36
C LEU A 64 1.48 -12.39 21.31
N GLN A 65 0.22 -12.75 21.10
CA GLN A 65 -0.20 -14.14 20.86
C GLN A 65 0.39 -14.67 19.55
N GLU A 66 0.36 -13.88 18.47
CA GLU A 66 1.01 -14.24 17.19
C GLU A 66 2.52 -14.43 17.34
N CYS A 67 3.20 -13.55 18.08
CA CYS A 67 4.63 -13.67 18.35
C CYS A 67 4.95 -14.94 19.16
N LEU A 68 4.19 -15.20 20.23
CA LEU A 68 4.37 -16.40 21.05
C LEU A 68 4.19 -17.67 20.22
N ARG A 69 3.15 -17.76 19.38
CA ARG A 69 2.94 -18.90 18.50
C ARG A 69 4.14 -19.13 17.57
N TRP A 70 4.63 -18.07 16.95
CA TRP A 70 5.79 -18.14 16.06
C TRP A 70 7.07 -18.59 16.78
N TRP A 71 7.36 -18.02 17.94
CA TRP A 71 8.55 -18.39 18.71
C TRP A 71 8.45 -19.77 19.35
N ASP A 72 7.27 -20.17 19.82
CA ASP A 72 7.04 -21.52 20.34
C ASP A 72 7.27 -22.58 19.24
N GLN A 73 6.83 -22.30 18.00
CA GLN A 73 7.09 -23.14 16.83
C GLN A 73 8.60 -23.31 16.56
N TYR A 74 9.33 -22.20 16.38
CA TYR A 74 10.68 -22.25 15.82
C TYR A 74 11.81 -22.21 16.84
N LEU A 75 11.55 -21.79 18.08
CA LEU A 75 12.56 -21.73 19.14
C LEU A 75 12.37 -22.82 20.20
N LYS A 76 11.16 -23.34 20.39
CA LYS A 76 10.86 -24.39 21.38
C LYS A 76 10.45 -25.73 20.76
N GLY A 77 10.16 -25.78 19.45
CA GLY A 77 9.69 -26.97 18.78
C GLY A 77 8.28 -27.41 19.20
N ILE A 78 7.46 -26.47 19.70
CA ILE A 78 6.07 -26.73 20.06
C ILE A 78 5.21 -26.51 18.82
N ASP A 79 4.44 -27.51 18.41
CA ASP A 79 3.52 -27.34 17.29
C ASP A 79 2.37 -26.40 17.66
N THR A 80 2.30 -25.27 16.97
CA THR A 80 1.28 -24.23 17.14
C THR A 80 0.30 -24.14 15.97
N GLY A 81 0.45 -25.02 14.98
CA GLY A 81 -0.30 -25.01 13.72
C GLY A 81 -0.01 -23.81 12.80
N ILE A 82 0.94 -22.92 13.14
CA ILE A 82 1.19 -21.69 12.39
C ILE A 82 1.75 -21.95 10.98
N GLU A 83 2.39 -23.10 10.76
CA GLU A 83 2.88 -23.51 9.45
C GLU A 83 1.76 -23.87 8.46
N ASP A 84 0.63 -24.38 8.95
CA ASP A 84 -0.51 -24.80 8.13
C ASP A 84 -1.42 -23.63 7.76
N GLU A 85 -1.22 -22.48 8.40
CA GLU A 85 -1.95 -21.26 8.09
C GLU A 85 -1.48 -20.61 6.77
N PRO A 86 -2.31 -19.79 6.11
CA PRO A 86 -1.94 -19.05 4.90
C PRO A 86 -0.64 -18.24 5.03
N MET A 87 0.11 -18.12 3.94
CA MET A 87 1.38 -17.38 3.88
C MET A 87 1.18 -15.89 4.20
N LEU A 88 0.13 -15.26 3.67
CA LEU A 88 -0.18 -13.85 3.92
C LEU A 88 -1.57 -13.73 4.54
N ARG A 89 -1.68 -12.91 5.59
CA ARG A 89 -2.95 -12.36 6.07
C ARG A 89 -2.90 -10.84 5.96
N ALA A 90 -3.89 -10.25 5.31
CA ALA A 90 -3.91 -8.82 5.02
C ALA A 90 -5.28 -8.20 5.34
N TRP A 91 -5.31 -6.95 5.82
CA TRP A 91 -6.54 -6.21 6.08
C TRP A 91 -6.96 -5.42 4.84
N ILE A 92 -8.00 -5.85 4.11
CA ILE A 92 -8.55 -5.05 3.02
C ILE A 92 -9.44 -3.97 3.61
N GLN A 93 -9.05 -2.71 3.39
CA GLN A 93 -9.77 -1.55 3.88
C GLN A 93 -11.03 -1.31 3.04
N GLN A 94 -12.15 -1.07 3.71
CA GLN A 94 -13.37 -0.59 3.08
C GLN A 94 -13.25 0.91 2.73
N PRO A 95 -14.09 1.40 1.79
CA PRO A 95 -14.22 2.82 1.52
C PRO A 95 -14.49 3.62 2.79
N ALA A 96 -13.71 4.66 3.03
CA ALA A 96 -13.95 5.59 4.12
C ALA A 96 -13.43 6.98 3.75
N ARG A 97 -14.19 8.00 4.16
CA ARG A 97 -13.95 9.42 3.82
C ARG A 97 -12.58 9.88 4.30
N PRO A 98 -11.94 10.84 3.61
CA PRO A 98 -10.62 11.31 3.98
C PRO A 98 -10.68 12.00 5.35
N ALA A 99 -9.81 11.57 6.25
CA ALA A 99 -9.66 12.13 7.58
C ALA A 99 -8.17 12.09 7.99
N PRO A 100 -7.67 13.12 8.67
CA PRO A 100 -6.26 13.18 9.06
C PRO A 100 -5.93 12.19 10.20
N ILE A 101 -6.94 11.60 10.84
CA ILE A 101 -6.82 10.52 11.82
C ILE A 101 -8.05 9.63 11.76
N TYR A 102 -7.87 8.35 12.05
CA TYR A 102 -8.97 7.39 12.20
C TYR A 102 -8.77 6.63 13.51
N ASP A 103 -9.86 6.36 14.23
CA ASP A 103 -9.83 5.45 15.36
C ASP A 103 -9.72 3.99 14.88
N GLU A 104 -10.54 3.65 13.89
CA GLU A 104 -10.53 2.36 13.21
C GLU A 104 -10.66 2.54 11.70
N ARG A 105 -10.05 1.63 10.93
CA ARG A 105 -10.25 1.52 9.49
C ARG A 105 -11.17 0.33 9.21
N PRO A 106 -12.42 0.57 8.77
CA PRO A 106 -13.34 -0.52 8.44
C PRO A 106 -12.73 -1.36 7.32
N GLY A 107 -13.06 -2.65 7.32
CA GLY A 107 -12.38 -3.61 6.46
C GLY A 107 -12.62 -5.04 6.87
N ARG A 108 -11.84 -5.94 6.28
CA ARG A 108 -11.86 -7.37 6.62
C ARG A 108 -10.50 -8.01 6.38
N TRP A 109 -10.22 -9.06 7.14
CA TRP A 109 -9.07 -9.91 6.87
C TRP A 109 -9.29 -10.75 5.61
N VAL A 110 -8.27 -10.80 4.75
CA VAL A 110 -8.12 -11.77 3.67
C VAL A 110 -6.87 -12.60 3.91
N ALA A 111 -6.79 -13.73 3.22
CA ALA A 111 -5.67 -14.64 3.35
C ALA A 111 -5.26 -15.18 1.98
N GLU A 112 -3.96 -15.23 1.73
CA GLU A 112 -3.38 -15.84 0.53
C GLU A 112 -2.47 -17.02 0.93
N PRO A 113 -2.68 -18.21 0.34
CA PRO A 113 -1.90 -19.41 0.68
C PRO A 113 -0.44 -19.30 0.22
N CYS A 114 -0.18 -18.55 -0.84
CA CYS A 114 1.14 -18.18 -1.34
C CYS A 114 1.12 -16.72 -1.81
N TRP A 115 2.29 -16.12 -2.00
CA TRP A 115 2.40 -14.77 -2.53
C TRP A 115 3.38 -14.71 -3.70
N PRO A 116 2.96 -14.18 -4.87
CA PRO A 116 1.58 -13.83 -5.24
C PRO A 116 0.62 -15.05 -5.20
N GLY A 117 -0.63 -14.81 -4.80
CA GLY A 117 -1.65 -15.85 -4.67
C GLY A 117 -2.41 -16.13 -5.98
N PRO A 118 -3.03 -17.31 -6.14
CA PRO A 118 -3.69 -17.72 -7.38
C PRO A 118 -4.96 -16.90 -7.73
N GLY A 119 -5.55 -16.22 -6.74
CA GLY A 119 -6.72 -15.37 -6.93
C GLY A 119 -6.39 -13.94 -7.39
N LEU A 120 -5.11 -13.55 -7.34
CA LEU A 120 -4.68 -12.20 -7.72
C LEU A 120 -4.59 -12.09 -9.24
N LYS A 121 -5.15 -11.02 -9.77
CA LYS A 121 -5.07 -10.67 -11.19
C LYS A 121 -4.58 -9.25 -11.31
N GLU A 122 -3.64 -9.05 -12.21
CA GLU A 122 -3.26 -7.70 -12.63
C GLU A 122 -4.40 -7.08 -13.43
N ARG A 123 -4.71 -5.83 -13.12
CA ARG A 123 -5.65 -5.00 -13.86
C ARG A 123 -4.91 -3.77 -14.35
N VAL A 124 -4.79 -3.66 -15.66
CA VAL A 124 -4.10 -2.54 -16.31
C VAL A 124 -5.10 -1.46 -16.68
N LEU A 125 -4.84 -0.23 -16.24
CA LEU A 125 -5.58 0.96 -16.64
C LEU A 125 -4.64 1.90 -17.39
N HIS A 126 -4.91 2.11 -18.67
CA HIS A 126 -4.17 3.01 -19.53
C HIS A 126 -4.63 4.45 -19.34
N LEU A 127 -3.68 5.38 -19.41
CA LEU A 127 -3.96 6.81 -19.48
C LEU A 127 -4.59 7.15 -20.84
N ALA A 128 -5.80 7.68 -20.81
CA ALA A 128 -6.48 8.36 -21.91
C ALA A 128 -6.68 9.84 -21.52
N PRO A 129 -7.12 10.73 -22.42
CA PRO A 129 -7.27 12.16 -22.09
C PRO A 129 -8.19 12.38 -20.88
N TYR A 130 -7.56 12.67 -19.73
CA TYR A 130 -8.21 12.82 -18.42
C TYR A 130 -9.01 11.59 -17.94
N ARG A 131 -8.71 10.40 -18.45
CA ARG A 131 -9.39 9.16 -18.07
C ARG A 131 -8.44 7.99 -17.87
N LEU A 132 -8.88 7.01 -17.08
CA LEU A 132 -8.29 5.69 -16.96
C LEU A 132 -9.17 4.68 -17.70
N SER A 133 -8.58 3.90 -18.61
CA SER A 133 -9.31 2.93 -19.45
C SER A 133 -8.62 1.58 -19.51
N GLU A 134 -9.40 0.50 -19.55
CA GLU A 134 -8.86 -0.85 -19.79
C GLU A 134 -8.37 -1.05 -21.22
N THR A 135 -8.82 -0.21 -22.16
CA THR A 135 -8.37 -0.25 -23.54
C THR A 135 -7.32 0.82 -23.78
N LYS A 136 -6.18 0.42 -24.36
CA LYS A 136 -5.15 1.38 -24.76
C LYS A 136 -5.69 2.31 -25.85
N GLY A 137 -5.70 3.61 -25.55
CA GLY A 137 -6.05 4.66 -26.50
C GLY A 137 -4.88 5.02 -27.42
N LYS A 138 -5.03 6.14 -28.14
CA LYS A 138 -3.90 6.76 -28.85
C LYS A 138 -3.01 7.49 -27.85
N ASP A 139 -1.71 7.47 -28.10
CA ASP A 139 -0.76 8.24 -27.32
C ASP A 139 -1.05 9.74 -27.47
N GLU A 140 -1.12 10.45 -26.33
CA GLU A 140 -1.34 11.88 -26.27
C GLU A 140 -0.41 12.51 -25.24
N VAL A 141 0.15 13.67 -25.57
CA VAL A 141 1.02 14.42 -24.66
C VAL A 141 0.17 15.31 -23.77
N LYS A 142 0.36 15.18 -22.46
CA LYS A 142 -0.14 16.12 -21.45
C LYS A 142 1.01 16.88 -20.83
N THR A 143 0.79 18.16 -20.57
CA THR A 143 1.78 19.05 -19.95
C THR A 143 1.30 19.47 -18.57
N ILE A 144 2.25 19.60 -17.65
CA ILE A 144 2.00 20.11 -16.30
C ILE A 144 3.25 20.80 -15.77
N CYS A 145 3.05 21.83 -14.94
CA CYS A 145 4.09 22.48 -14.17
C CYS A 145 3.57 22.71 -12.76
N SER A 146 3.66 21.67 -11.93
CA SER A 146 3.16 21.71 -10.55
C SER A 146 4.03 22.64 -9.70
N PRO A 147 3.44 23.43 -8.77
CA PRO A 147 4.23 24.21 -7.82
C PRO A 147 4.98 23.31 -6.85
N GLN A 148 6.05 23.81 -6.22
CA GLN A 148 6.78 23.07 -5.17
C GLN A 148 5.93 22.75 -3.94
N THR A 149 4.78 23.42 -3.78
CA THR A 149 3.79 23.16 -2.74
C THR A 149 2.88 21.97 -3.04
N ALA A 150 3.01 21.33 -4.21
CA ALA A 150 2.23 20.15 -4.56
C ALA A 150 2.51 19.01 -3.57
N GLY A 151 1.44 18.43 -3.02
CA GLY A 151 1.50 17.33 -2.07
C GLY A 151 1.59 17.75 -0.60
N LEU A 152 1.45 19.04 -0.25
CA LEU A 152 1.42 19.48 1.16
C LEU A 152 0.27 18.84 1.96
N SER A 153 -0.80 18.40 1.29
CA SER A 153 -1.92 17.71 1.93
C SER A 153 -1.74 16.18 2.08
N SER A 154 -0.57 15.66 1.67
CA SER A 154 -0.24 14.22 1.66
C SER A 154 -0.07 13.58 3.04
N GLY A 155 -0.20 14.35 4.12
CA GLY A 155 0.07 13.88 5.47
C GLY A 155 1.56 13.58 5.71
N ALA A 156 1.86 12.96 6.84
CA ALA A 156 3.21 12.52 7.16
C ALA A 156 3.57 11.26 6.38
N TRP A 157 4.84 11.16 5.95
CA TRP A 157 5.36 9.98 5.26
C TRP A 157 5.25 8.70 6.10
N CYS A 158 5.48 8.80 7.42
CA CYS A 158 5.38 7.68 8.35
C CYS A 158 4.49 8.06 9.54
N GLY A 159 3.23 7.63 9.50
CA GLY A 159 2.24 7.94 10.53
C GLY A 159 2.37 7.00 11.74
N TYR A 160 2.48 7.57 12.94
CA TYR A 160 2.47 6.80 14.20
C TYR A 160 1.06 6.56 14.77
N GLY A 161 0.02 7.08 14.10
CA GLY A 161 -1.38 6.95 14.51
C GLY A 161 -1.74 7.64 15.82
N THR A 162 -0.89 8.55 16.32
CA THR A 162 -1.10 9.27 17.59
C THR A 162 -1.45 10.75 17.42
N MET A 163 -1.28 11.26 16.20
CA MET A 163 -1.58 12.63 15.82
C MET A 163 -2.24 12.61 14.44
N PRO A 164 -2.90 13.70 14.03
CA PRO A 164 -3.49 13.81 12.70
C PRO A 164 -2.41 13.88 11.61
N THR A 165 -1.96 12.72 11.15
CA THR A 165 -0.84 12.57 10.19
C THR A 165 -1.24 11.90 8.88
N GLN A 166 -2.48 11.45 8.74
CA GLN A 166 -2.97 10.85 7.50
C GLN A 166 -3.29 11.93 6.45
N PRO A 167 -3.34 11.56 5.17
CA PRO A 167 -3.77 12.46 4.10
C PRO A 167 -5.16 13.02 4.38
N VAL A 168 -5.32 14.32 4.15
CA VAL A 168 -6.63 14.95 4.11
C VAL A 168 -7.26 14.78 2.73
N ASP A 169 -8.40 15.42 2.49
CA ASP A 169 -9.11 15.35 1.21
C ASP A 169 -8.23 15.85 0.05
N GLN A 170 -8.04 15.00 -0.96
CA GLN A 170 -7.13 15.27 -2.06
C GLN A 170 -7.65 16.29 -3.07
N ARG A 171 -8.92 16.72 -2.95
CA ARG A 171 -9.41 17.91 -3.69
C ARG A 171 -8.53 19.14 -3.50
N THR A 172 -7.84 19.22 -2.36
CA THR A 172 -6.87 20.29 -2.06
C THR A 172 -5.64 20.30 -2.98
N GLU A 173 -5.37 19.19 -3.68
CA GLU A 173 -4.21 19.02 -4.57
C GLU A 173 -4.59 18.89 -6.05
N GLU A 174 -5.88 18.82 -6.39
CA GLU A 174 -6.34 18.61 -7.77
C GLU A 174 -5.79 19.65 -8.75
N GLY A 175 -5.73 20.93 -8.32
CA GLY A 175 -5.17 22.01 -9.13
C GLY A 175 -3.65 21.90 -9.38
N ASN A 176 -2.95 21.04 -8.64
CA ASN A 176 -1.51 20.84 -8.73
C ASN A 176 -1.14 19.58 -9.54
N ALA A 177 -2.11 18.83 -10.08
CA ALA A 177 -1.88 17.52 -10.69
C ALA A 177 -2.64 17.35 -12.03
N LEU A 178 -2.17 16.42 -12.86
CA LEU A 178 -2.99 15.88 -13.94
C LEU A 178 -3.88 14.79 -13.37
N ILE A 179 -5.18 14.91 -13.59
CA ILE A 179 -6.17 13.99 -13.05
C ILE A 179 -6.67 13.06 -14.16
N PHE A 180 -6.67 11.77 -13.86
CA PHE A 180 -7.15 10.70 -14.73
C PHE A 180 -8.08 9.80 -13.92
N GLU A 181 -9.34 9.71 -14.34
CA GLU A 181 -10.37 8.97 -13.60
C GLU A 181 -10.99 7.87 -14.44
N THR A 182 -11.39 6.78 -13.80
CA THR A 182 -12.27 5.80 -14.43
C THR A 182 -13.68 6.40 -14.57
N GLU A 183 -14.54 5.74 -15.34
CA GLU A 183 -15.98 5.92 -15.13
C GLU A 183 -16.36 5.48 -13.70
N PRO A 184 -17.50 5.95 -13.15
CA PRO A 184 -18.00 5.49 -11.86
C PRO A 184 -18.03 3.95 -11.81
N LEU A 185 -17.42 3.40 -10.77
CA LEU A 185 -17.36 1.96 -10.59
C LEU A 185 -18.75 1.37 -10.38
N THR A 186 -19.13 0.40 -11.20
CA THR A 186 -20.40 -0.34 -11.09
C THR A 186 -20.32 -1.52 -10.13
N GLU A 187 -19.10 -1.95 -9.80
CA GLU A 187 -18.79 -3.03 -8.88
C GLU A 187 -17.63 -2.67 -7.96
N ALA A 188 -17.53 -3.34 -6.82
CA ALA A 188 -16.44 -3.13 -5.89
C ALA A 188 -15.11 -3.62 -6.49
N VAL A 189 -14.09 -2.78 -6.44
CA VAL A 189 -12.73 -3.13 -6.84
C VAL A 189 -11.88 -3.26 -5.59
N GLU A 190 -11.30 -4.43 -5.39
CA GLU A 190 -10.35 -4.69 -4.30
C GLU A 190 -8.93 -4.70 -4.84
N ILE A 191 -8.03 -4.03 -4.13
CA ILE A 191 -6.62 -3.91 -4.50
C ILE A 191 -5.79 -4.48 -3.36
N LEU A 192 -5.00 -5.51 -3.66
CA LEU A 192 -4.02 -6.10 -2.74
C LEU A 192 -2.70 -6.28 -3.48
N GLY A 193 -1.65 -5.63 -2.99
CA GLY A 193 -0.32 -5.72 -3.58
C GLY A 193 0.27 -4.33 -3.88
N PHE A 194 0.96 -4.22 -5.00
CA PHE A 194 1.69 -3.03 -5.41
C PHE A 194 1.10 -2.42 -6.67
N PRO A 195 0.38 -1.29 -6.56
CA PRO A 195 0.05 -0.50 -7.72
C PRO A 195 1.34 0.01 -8.39
N GLU A 196 1.46 -0.23 -9.69
CA GLU A 196 2.56 0.26 -10.51
C GLU A 196 2.05 1.37 -11.44
N PHE A 197 2.92 2.35 -11.70
CA PHE A 197 2.62 3.45 -12.61
C PHE A 197 3.75 3.58 -13.62
N GLU A 198 3.41 3.37 -14.89
CA GLU A 198 4.32 3.50 -16.01
C GLU A 198 3.94 4.71 -16.86
N VAL A 199 4.94 5.55 -17.19
CA VAL A 199 4.75 6.72 -18.04
C VAL A 199 6.03 7.03 -18.82
N THR A 200 5.85 7.46 -20.06
CA THR A 200 6.90 8.13 -20.83
C THR A 200 6.78 9.63 -20.62
N LEU A 201 7.85 10.28 -20.15
CA LEU A 201 7.85 11.71 -19.84
C LEU A 201 9.05 12.43 -20.46
N ALA A 202 8.95 13.75 -20.53
CA ALA A 202 10.05 14.65 -20.86
C ALA A 202 10.00 15.86 -19.92
N SER A 203 11.18 16.41 -19.58
CA SER A 203 11.34 17.59 -18.72
C SER A 203 12.22 18.62 -19.44
N ASP A 204 11.84 19.90 -19.35
CA ASP A 204 12.67 21.02 -19.81
C ASP A 204 13.73 21.44 -18.78
N LYS A 205 13.75 20.78 -17.60
CA LYS A 205 14.73 20.96 -16.52
C LYS A 205 15.64 19.73 -16.39
N PRO A 206 16.90 19.91 -15.96
CA PRO A 206 17.86 18.82 -15.79
C PRO A 206 17.50 17.84 -14.65
N THR A 207 16.67 18.26 -13.71
CA THR A 207 16.20 17.45 -12.58
C THR A 207 14.70 17.68 -12.40
N ALA A 208 13.95 16.61 -12.14
CA ALA A 208 12.51 16.68 -11.87
C ALA A 208 12.09 15.60 -10.88
N LEU A 209 10.96 15.82 -10.21
CA LEU A 209 10.30 14.84 -9.36
C LEU A 209 8.99 14.43 -10.04
N LEU A 210 8.76 13.12 -10.16
CA LEU A 210 7.47 12.57 -10.52
C LEU A 210 6.77 12.11 -9.24
N SER A 211 5.57 12.62 -8.98
CA SER A 211 4.67 12.06 -7.97
C SER A 211 3.41 11.55 -8.64
N ALA A 212 3.01 10.34 -8.29
CA ALA A 212 1.78 9.72 -8.74
C ALA A 212 0.98 9.27 -7.52
N THR A 213 -0.33 9.53 -7.52
CA THR A 213 -1.20 9.14 -6.41
C THR A 213 -2.41 8.39 -6.95
N LEU A 214 -2.69 7.23 -6.36
CA LEU A 214 -3.91 6.48 -6.59
C LEU A 214 -4.93 6.89 -5.53
N SER A 215 -6.10 7.33 -5.99
CA SER A 215 -7.13 7.91 -5.14
C SER A 215 -8.46 7.17 -5.31
N GLN A 216 -9.21 7.05 -4.23
CA GLN A 216 -10.62 6.68 -4.26
C GLN A 216 -11.45 7.97 -4.23
N VAL A 217 -12.24 8.19 -5.28
CA VAL A 217 -13.13 9.35 -5.40
C VAL A 217 -14.56 8.95 -5.02
N PHE A 218 -15.19 9.76 -4.18
CA PHE A 218 -16.56 9.56 -3.69
C PHE A 218 -17.58 10.31 -4.55
N PRO A 219 -18.89 9.97 -4.50
CA PRO A 219 -19.92 10.60 -5.34
C PRO A 219 -20.07 12.13 -5.22
N ASP A 220 -19.61 12.72 -4.12
CA ASP A 220 -19.61 14.17 -3.88
C ASP A 220 -18.26 14.84 -4.20
N GLY A 221 -17.34 14.08 -4.83
CA GLY A 221 -16.01 14.52 -5.22
C GLY A 221 -14.95 14.44 -4.12
N ALA A 222 -15.27 14.09 -2.86
CA ALA A 222 -14.20 13.89 -1.87
C ALA A 222 -13.26 12.78 -2.34
N ALA A 223 -11.96 12.92 -2.08
CA ALA A 223 -10.95 11.98 -2.56
C ALA A 223 -10.03 11.51 -1.43
N SER A 224 -9.93 10.18 -1.26
CA SER A 224 -9.06 9.54 -0.27
C SER A 224 -7.89 8.85 -0.94
N ARG A 225 -6.68 9.07 -0.41
CA ARG A 225 -5.47 8.44 -0.94
C ARG A 225 -5.46 6.95 -0.61
N VAL A 226 -5.30 6.12 -1.64
CA VAL A 226 -5.13 4.66 -1.52
C VAL A 226 -3.64 4.32 -1.48
N SER A 227 -2.86 4.84 -2.43
CA SER A 227 -1.42 4.61 -2.54
C SER A 227 -0.75 5.78 -3.26
N TYR A 228 0.57 5.90 -3.17
CA TYR A 228 1.34 6.91 -3.89
C TYR A 228 2.77 6.44 -4.15
N GLY A 229 3.41 7.08 -5.13
CA GLY A 229 4.81 6.92 -5.46
C GLY A 229 5.47 8.28 -5.71
N ILE A 230 6.75 8.37 -5.39
CA ILE A 230 7.60 9.52 -5.71
C ILE A 230 8.89 8.99 -6.32
N LEU A 231 9.25 9.50 -7.49
CA LEU A 231 10.46 9.15 -8.21
C LEU A 231 11.28 10.42 -8.48
N ASN A 232 12.55 10.39 -8.05
CA ASN A 232 13.52 11.37 -8.49
C ASN A 232 14.07 10.97 -9.86
N LEU A 233 14.02 11.88 -10.83
CA LEU A 233 14.38 11.64 -12.24
C LEU A 233 15.84 12.00 -12.57
N SER A 234 16.63 12.36 -11.56
CA SER A 234 18.07 12.68 -11.67
C SER A 234 18.97 11.49 -11.36
#